data_AF-A0A519JZS2-F1
#
_entry.id   AF-A0A519JZS2-F1
#
_cell.length_a   1.000
_cell.length_b   1.000
_cell.length_c   1.000
_cell.angle_alpha   90.00
_cell.angle_beta   90.00
_cell.angle_gamma   90.00
#
_symmetry.space_group_name_H-M   'P 1'
#
loop_
_entity.id
_entity.type
_entity.pdbx_description
1 polymer ?
#
loop_
_entity_poly.entity_id
_entity_poly.type
_entity_poly.pdbx_seq_one_letter_code
_entity_poly.pdbx_strand_id
1 'polypeptide(L)'
;AACGVPIISDYWDGLTSLFEEGKEILIARTTADVLNYLKNISPDERIRIGENARQKVLRSHTAKVRAQELVGYISEVATAKTMTIKSML
;
A
#
# COMPACT_ATOMS: atom_id res chain seq x y z
N ALA A 1 7.11 5.76 2.58
CA ALA A 1 5.70 6.09 2.25
C ALA A 1 5.40 7.56 2.57
N ALA A 2 4.26 8.12 2.11
CA ALA A 2 3.79 9.52 2.20
C ALA A 2 4.86 10.63 2.39
N CYS A 3 5.58 10.69 3.50
CA CYS A 3 6.72 11.60 3.74
C CYS A 3 7.95 11.36 2.84
N GLY A 4 7.99 10.30 2.01
CA GLY A 4 9.13 10.03 1.11
C GLY A 4 10.31 9.31 1.78
N VAL A 5 10.12 8.79 3.00
CA VAL A 5 11.14 8.02 3.72
C VAL A 5 10.97 6.52 3.41
N PRO A 6 12.07 5.79 3.13
CA PRO A 6 12.05 4.33 3.01
C PRO A 6 11.51 3.65 4.26
N ILE A 7 10.84 2.52 4.05
CA ILE A 7 10.29 1.71 5.14
C ILE A 7 11.02 0.38 5.13
N ILE A 8 11.50 -0.02 6.31
CA ILE A 8 11.88 -1.40 6.60
C ILE A 8 10.71 -2.00 7.39
N SER A 9 10.19 -3.12 6.93
CA SER A 9 9.08 -3.83 7.58
C SER A 9 9.40 -5.31 7.64
N ASP A 10 8.85 -6.02 8.62
CA ASP A 10 8.68 -7.46 8.53
C ASP A 10 7.66 -7.86 7.46
N TYR A 11 7.67 -9.13 7.05
CA TYR A 11 6.71 -9.67 6.10
C TYR A 11 5.39 -10.05 6.78
N TRP A 12 4.28 -9.69 6.14
CA TRP A 12 2.94 -10.17 6.47
C TRP A 12 2.09 -10.30 5.20
N ASP A 13 1.06 -11.15 5.26
CA ASP A 13 0.21 -11.47 4.10
C ASP A 13 -0.56 -10.24 3.62
N GLY A 14 -0.30 -9.87 2.36
CA GLY A 14 -0.91 -8.69 1.73
C GLY A 14 0.03 -7.48 1.65
N LEU A 15 1.18 -7.49 2.32
CA LEU A 15 2.16 -6.39 2.21
C LEU A 15 2.60 -6.16 0.75
N THR A 16 2.84 -7.25 0.01
CA THR A 16 3.25 -7.20 -1.40
C THR A 16 2.12 -6.85 -2.35
N SER A 17 0.87 -6.80 -1.89
CA SER A 17 -0.24 -6.23 -2.66
C SER A 17 -0.21 -4.69 -2.64
N LEU A 18 0.40 -4.11 -1.60
CA LEU A 18 0.54 -2.66 -1.44
C LEU A 18 1.85 -2.14 -2.03
N PHE A 19 2.96 -2.88 -1.85
CA PHE A 19 4.30 -2.44 -2.21
C PHE A 19 5.10 -3.51 -2.95
N GLU A 20 5.89 -3.08 -3.93
CA GLU A 20 6.89 -3.92 -4.60
C GLU A 20 8.18 -4.03 -3.74
N GLU A 21 8.53 -5.26 -3.33
CA GLU A 21 9.72 -5.54 -2.51
C GLU A 21 11.02 -5.09 -3.21
N GLY A 22 11.91 -4.43 -2.46
CA GLY A 22 13.17 -3.87 -2.94
C GLY A 22 13.04 -2.57 -3.73
N LYS A 23 11.84 -2.22 -4.21
CA LYS A 23 11.59 -1.01 -5.02
C LYS A 23 10.79 0.06 -4.29
N GLU A 24 9.80 -0.34 -3.51
CA GLU A 24 8.89 0.53 -2.77
C GLU A 24 8.97 0.28 -1.26
N ILE A 25 9.49 -0.87 -0.84
CA ILE A 25 9.68 -1.25 0.56
C ILE A 25 10.86 -2.21 0.72
N LEU A 26 11.52 -2.19 1.88
CA LEU A 26 12.53 -3.18 2.26
C LEU A 26 11.88 -4.18 3.22
N ILE A 27 11.79 -5.45 2.83
CA ILE A 27 11.19 -6.50 3.67
C ILE A 27 12.31 -7.25 4.39
N ALA A 28 12.35 -7.13 5.71
CA ALA A 28 13.29 -7.86 6.55
C ALA A 28 12.63 -9.13 7.09
N ARG A 29 13.31 -10.28 6.95
CA ARG A 29 12.85 -11.57 7.51
C ARG A 29 13.62 -11.94 8.77
N THR A 30 14.74 -11.27 8.98
CA THR A 30 15.65 -11.47 10.11
C THR A 30 16.21 -10.14 10.60
N THR A 31 16.77 -10.15 11.81
CA THR A 31 17.56 -9.00 12.31
C THR A 31 18.76 -8.70 11.41
N ALA A 32 19.35 -9.71 10.78
CA ALA A 32 20.47 -9.53 9.86
C ALA A 32 20.07 -8.70 8.63
N ASP A 33 18.86 -8.90 8.11
CA ASP A 33 18.34 -8.11 6.98
C ASP A 33 18.19 -6.64 7.36
N VAL A 34 17.62 -6.34 8.54
CA VAL A 34 17.50 -4.97 9.05
C VAL A 34 18.88 -4.31 9.14
N LEU A 35 19.86 -5.01 9.74
CA LEU A 35 21.22 -4.49 9.87
C LEU A 35 21.89 -4.28 8.51
N ASN A 36 21.66 -5.19 7.56
CA ASN A 36 22.15 -5.05 6.19
C ASN A 36 21.56 -3.81 5.52
N TYR A 37 20.25 -3.59 5.59
CA TYR A 37 19.60 -2.42 5.03
C TYR A 37 20.08 -1.11 5.67
N LEU A 38 20.29 -1.09 6.98
CA LEU A 38 20.78 0.11 7.67
C LEU A 38 22.23 0.47 7.31
N LYS A 39 23.07 -0.52 7.02
CA LYS A 39 24.52 -0.32 6.81
C LYS A 39 24.90 -0.19 5.34
N ASN A 40 24.25 -0.96 4.47
CA ASN A 40 24.76 -1.23 3.13
C ASN A 40 23.92 -0.61 2.01
N ILE A 41 22.75 -0.02 2.31
CA ILE A 41 21.97 0.68 1.29
C ILE A 41 22.64 2.00 0.92
N SER A 42 22.75 2.27 -0.39
CA SER A 42 23.34 3.53 -0.86
C SER A 42 22.41 4.73 -0.60
N PRO A 43 22.95 5.96 -0.45
CA PRO A 43 22.14 7.18 -0.33
C PRO A 43 21.15 7.41 -1.48
N ASP A 44 21.52 7.05 -2.70
CA ASP A 44 20.65 7.21 -3.87
C ASP A 44 19.53 6.18 -3.87
N GLU A 45 19.84 4.94 -3.52
CA GLU A 45 18.87 3.86 -3.46
C GLU A 45 17.82 4.10 -2.38
N ARG A 46 18.23 4.56 -1.19
CA ARG A 46 17.28 4.92 -0.13
C ARG A 46 16.37 6.07 -0.58
N ILE A 47 16.87 7.10 -1.28
CA ILE A 47 16.01 8.18 -1.79
C ILE A 47 15.00 7.63 -2.80
N ARG A 48 15.49 6.80 -3.74
CA ARG A 48 14.64 6.19 -4.79
C ARG A 48 13.52 5.33 -4.21
N ILE A 49 13.82 4.47 -3.24
CA ILE A 49 12.81 3.61 -2.60
C ILE A 49 11.75 4.46 -1.88
N GLY A 50 12.18 5.47 -1.14
CA GLY A 50 11.29 6.37 -0.42
C GLY A 50 10.33 7.13 -1.34
N GLU A 51 10.85 7.62 -2.46
CA GLU A 51 10.07 8.34 -3.47
C GLU A 51 9.09 7.43 -4.21
N ASN A 52 9.52 6.22 -4.62
CA ASN A 52 8.63 5.23 -5.23
C ASN A 52 7.45 4.91 -4.29
N ALA A 53 7.73 4.66 -3.01
CA ALA A 53 6.71 4.40 -2.01
C ALA A 53 5.76 5.59 -1.82
N ARG A 54 6.27 6.83 -1.88
CA ARG A 54 5.47 8.04 -1.79
C ARG A 54 4.55 8.18 -2.99
N GLN A 55 5.06 7.99 -4.21
CA GLN A 55 4.25 8.05 -5.43
C GLN A 55 3.12 7.02 -5.41
N LYS A 56 3.41 5.78 -5.00
CA LYS A 56 2.40 4.71 -4.85
C LYS A 56 1.29 5.11 -3.87
N VAL A 57 1.66 5.59 -2.69
CA VAL A 57 0.70 5.97 -1.64
C VAL A 57 -0.13 7.19 -2.03
N LEU A 58 0.47 8.21 -2.64
CA LEU A 58 -0.27 9.41 -3.04
C LEU A 58 -1.24 9.17 -4.20
N ARG A 59 -1.03 8.12 -5.00
CA ARG A 59 -1.95 7.72 -6.09
C ARG A 59 -3.21 7.04 -5.57
N SER A 60 -3.11 6.19 -4.55
CA SER A 60 -4.20 5.27 -4.19
C SER A 60 -4.61 5.29 -2.71
N HIS A 61 -3.80 5.85 -1.82
CA HIS A 61 -3.98 5.71 -0.37
C HIS A 61 -4.07 7.07 0.34
N THR A 62 -4.68 8.05 -0.33
CA THR A 62 -5.04 9.33 0.30
C THR A 62 -6.41 9.23 0.97
N ALA A 63 -6.67 10.08 1.97
CA ALA A 63 -7.98 10.16 2.60
C ALA A 63 -9.11 10.37 1.58
N LYS A 64 -8.86 11.20 0.56
CA LYS A 64 -9.82 11.45 -0.53
C LYS A 64 -10.14 10.17 -1.31
N VAL A 65 -9.12 9.42 -1.75
CA VAL A 65 -9.33 8.18 -2.52
C VAL A 65 -10.05 7.14 -1.66
N ARG A 66 -9.63 6.94 -0.40
CA ARG A 66 -10.28 5.99 0.52
C ARG A 66 -11.73 6.34 0.80
N ALA A 67 -12.07 7.63 0.92
CA ALA A 67 -13.46 8.06 1.08
C ALA A 67 -14.30 7.76 -0.17
N GLN A 68 -13.75 7.96 -1.36
CA GLN A 68 -14.41 7.62 -2.62
C GLN A 68 -14.64 6.11 -2.75
N GLU A 69 -13.65 5.28 -2.40
CA GLU A 69 -13.79 3.82 -2.38
C GLU A 69 -14.91 3.38 -1.44
N LEU A 70 -14.96 3.92 -0.22
CA LEU A 70 -16.02 3.60 0.74
C LEU A 70 -17.41 3.92 0.21
N VAL A 71 -17.59 5.13 -0.35
CA VAL A 71 -18.87 5.54 -0.96
C VAL A 71 -19.23 4.63 -2.14
N GLY A 72 -18.25 4.23 -2.94
CA GLY A 72 -18.40 3.26 -4.02
C GLY A 72 -18.96 1.93 -3.51
N TYR A 73 -18.31 1.33 -2.51
CA TYR A 73 -18.75 0.05 -1.94
C TYR A 73 -20.15 0.11 -1.32
N ILE A 74 -20.50 1.21 -0.64
CA ILE A 74 -21.86 1.41 -0.12
C ILE A 74 -22.87 1.43 -1.27
N SER A 75 -22.55 2.11 -2.37
CA SER A 75 -23.42 2.23 -3.54
C SER A 75 -23.59 0.89 -4.28
N GLU A 76 -22.52 0.10 -4.40
CA GLU A 76 -22.55 -1.24 -4.98
C GLU A 76 -23.51 -2.16 -4.20
N VAL A 77 -23.39 -2.20 -2.87
CA VAL A 77 -24.25 -3.01 -2.01
C VAL A 77 -25.71 -2.53 -2.06
N ALA A 78 -25.95 -1.23 -2.05
CA ALA A 78 -27.30 -0.67 -2.14
C ALA A 78 -27.98 -1.01 -3.48
N THR A 79 -27.22 -0.99 -4.57
CA THR A 79 -27.71 -1.33 -5.91
C THR A 79 -28.02 -2.82 -6.02
N ALA A 80 -27.13 -3.68 -5.55
CA ALA A 80 -27.33 -5.13 -5.54
C ALA A 80 -28.61 -5.52 -4.78
N LYS A 81 -28.83 -4.92 -3.59
CA LYS A 81 -30.04 -5.16 -2.79
C LYS A 81 -31.33 -4.76 -3.53
N THR A 82 -31.30 -3.65 -4.26
CA THR A 82 -32.45 -3.17 -5.04
C THR A 82 -32.79 -4.10 -6.21
N MET A 83 -31.77 -4.65 -6.88
CA MET A 83 -31.93 -5.60 -7.99
C MET A 83 -32.50 -6.94 -7.51
N THR A 84 -32.02 -7.47 -6.38
CA THR A 84 -32.56 -8.71 -5.81
C THR A 84 -34.04 -8.58 -5.46
N ILE A 85 -34.45 -7.46 -4.85
CA ILE A 85 -35.86 -7.21 -4.51
C ILE A 85 -36.74 -7.13 -5.76
N LYS A 86 -36.28 -6.43 -6.81
CA LYS A 86 -37.01 -6.35 -8.08
C LYS A 86 -37.12 -7.69 -8.83
N SER A 87 -36.16 -8.59 -8.66
CA SER A 87 -36.21 -9.93 -9.28
C SER A 87 -37.12 -10.93 -8.55
N MET A 88 -37.54 -10.61 -7.33
CA MET A 88 -38.43 -11.44 -6.51
C MET A 88 -39.91 -11.02 -6.58
N LEU A 89 -40.20 -9.89 -7.23
CA LEU A 89 -41.54 -9.36 -7.48
C LEU A 89 -41.90 -9.52 -8.96
#